data_AF-A0A0D8YBK4-F1
#
_entry.id   AF-A0A0D8YBK4-F1
#
_cell.length_a   1.000
_cell.length_b   1.000
_cell.length_c   1.000
_cell.angle_alpha   90.00
_cell.angle_beta   90.00
_cell.angle_gamma   90.00
#
_symmetry.space_group_name_H-M   'P 1'
#
loop_
_entity.id
_entity.type
_entity.pdbx_description
1 polymer ?
#
loop_
_entity_poly.entity_id
_entity_poly.type
_entity_poly.pdbx_seq_one_letter_code
_entity_poly.pdbx_strand_id
1 'polypeptide(L)'
;SSRRCISPYSNVFIKMNGCILTTRWIKPMLMLILFTFIKIGVTDDLSYELIDRIIGCLNIIDTALVSADLSTLQAIDYSEKYCSGYHALRVMENDDLEELIFLDTFEIDETKTFIGGNKKLKKENVISQRKLDIKSEEWCSKREARQTKNCTVVVGNITYDEMLEYGDNVNTIEGQLNIIDTNMTTLEDIKKYTLIGHQSPAIVLKNNKNLVYVGDVAHMNIIGRDPLITWDDNIHDICAEAPERETIESHSSNGKLNFSDSCLNNCSGGFVDDHFLEMIRRNKCAYIYGDLIIDGRHGYALPILRNIEVVHGVLSIQGTSQMNNLYFLHYLREIINPHDDIPAVTILNFSHIKYPAFKNLRKIEVNDDMSVVIRVHTDLPVFEGIRKQFQKLTKNRAYFTYKTQTKTEETKPETIQKPMKKMLIEDNTKYDRTRGRRVMKKMKIKSDKLVD
;
A
#
# COMPACT_ATOMS: atom_id res chain seq x y z
N SER A 1 -7.11 10.35 -39.96
CA SER A 1 -6.27 11.34 -39.24
C SER A 1 -7.09 11.99 -38.14
N SER A 2 -6.57 11.90 -36.90
CA SER A 2 -6.97 12.61 -35.66
C SER A 2 -8.41 13.13 -35.49
N ARG A 3 -9.12 12.63 -34.48
CA ARG A 3 -9.86 13.46 -33.52
C ARG A 3 -10.11 12.69 -32.21
N ARG A 4 -9.88 13.43 -31.11
CA ARG A 4 -9.68 13.01 -29.71
C ARG A 4 -10.96 12.49 -29.05
N CYS A 5 -10.79 11.53 -28.14
CA CYS A 5 -11.80 11.13 -27.16
C CYS A 5 -11.90 12.19 -26.05
N ILE A 6 -13.13 12.55 -25.66
CA ILE A 6 -13.43 13.39 -24.49
C ILE A 6 -14.34 12.59 -23.56
N SER A 7 -13.96 12.59 -22.28
CA SER A 7 -14.58 12.17 -21.01
C SER A 7 -16.02 11.60 -20.97
N PRO A 8 -16.29 10.54 -20.18
CA PRO A 8 -17.63 10.16 -19.77
C PRO A 8 -17.93 10.68 -18.35
N TYR A 9 -18.87 11.61 -18.20
CA TYR A 9 -19.53 11.80 -16.91
C TYR A 9 -21.04 11.71 -17.12
N SER A 10 -21.68 10.95 -16.23
CA SER A 10 -23.10 10.61 -16.15
C SER A 10 -23.66 9.78 -17.31
N ASN A 11 -23.99 8.51 -17.04
CA ASN A 11 -24.87 7.69 -17.87
C ASN A 11 -25.70 6.78 -16.95
N VAL A 12 -27.03 6.88 -17.06
CA VAL A 12 -27.95 5.80 -16.69
C VAL A 12 -28.17 4.98 -17.96
N PHE A 13 -27.70 3.74 -18.01
CA PHE A 13 -28.01 2.81 -19.09
C PHE A 13 -29.05 1.81 -18.57
N ILE A 14 -30.31 1.99 -18.97
CA ILE A 14 -31.33 0.95 -18.82
C ILE A 14 -31.41 0.25 -20.18
N LYS A 15 -30.86 -0.97 -20.26
CA LYS A 15 -31.05 -1.83 -21.43
C LYS A 15 -32.33 -2.63 -21.25
N MET A 16 -33.44 -2.14 -21.78
CA MET A 16 -34.66 -2.94 -21.95
C MET A 16 -34.56 -3.71 -23.28
N ASN A 17 -35.16 -4.90 -23.34
CA ASN A 17 -35.07 -5.81 -24.49
C ASN A 17 -35.37 -5.08 -25.82
N GLY A 18 -34.33 -4.87 -26.64
CA GLY A 18 -34.50 -4.59 -28.08
C GLY A 18 -34.06 -3.22 -28.62
N CYS A 19 -33.73 -2.20 -27.82
CA CYS A 19 -33.28 -0.90 -28.36
C CYS A 19 -32.15 -0.28 -27.55
N ILE A 20 -31.08 0.15 -28.25
CA ILE A 20 -30.00 0.98 -27.70
C ILE A 20 -30.29 2.42 -28.13
N LEU A 21 -30.77 3.26 -27.22
CA LEU A 21 -30.83 4.70 -27.43
C LEU A 21 -29.46 5.31 -27.10
N THR A 22 -28.79 5.84 -28.13
CA THR A 22 -27.64 6.74 -27.95
C THR A 22 -28.05 8.13 -28.38
N THR A 23 -28.02 9.11 -27.47
CA THR A 23 -28.24 10.52 -27.81
C THR A 23 -26.90 11.25 -27.76
N ARG A 24 -26.49 11.80 -28.92
CA ARG A 24 -25.28 12.63 -29.05
C ARG A 24 -25.74 14.08 -29.20
N TRP A 25 -25.19 14.95 -28.36
CA TRP A 25 -25.32 16.42 -28.36
C TRP A 25 -26.69 17.02 -28.02
N ILE A 26 -27.00 17.16 -26.71
CA ILE A 26 -27.89 18.23 -26.21
C ILE A 26 -27.34 18.76 -24.87
N LYS A 27 -27.31 20.10 -24.73
CA LYS A 27 -26.94 20.92 -23.55
C LYS A 27 -27.72 20.51 -22.26
N PRO A 28 -27.31 20.95 -21.05
CA PRO A 28 -27.55 20.27 -19.76
C PRO A 28 -28.97 20.41 -19.18
N MET A 29 -29.99 20.50 -20.02
CA MET A 29 -31.40 20.54 -19.60
C MET A 29 -32.13 19.19 -19.79
N LEU A 30 -31.50 18.20 -20.44
CA LEU A 30 -32.14 16.93 -20.79
C LEU A 30 -31.76 15.73 -19.91
N MET A 31 -30.81 15.86 -18.99
CA MET A 31 -30.52 14.84 -17.96
C MET A 31 -31.57 14.79 -16.84
N LEU A 32 -32.54 15.70 -16.88
CA LEU A 32 -33.70 15.68 -15.99
C LEU A 32 -34.79 14.69 -16.46
N ILE A 33 -34.68 14.14 -17.69
CA ILE A 33 -35.77 13.39 -18.34
C ILE A 33 -35.71 11.86 -18.12
N LEU A 34 -34.58 11.27 -17.71
CA LEU A 34 -34.56 9.84 -17.37
C LEU A 34 -34.88 9.53 -15.89
N PHE A 35 -34.88 10.54 -15.01
CA PHE A 35 -35.26 10.40 -13.60
C PHE A 35 -36.69 10.88 -13.29
N THR A 36 -37.42 11.41 -14.28
CA THR A 36 -38.83 11.81 -14.10
C THR A 36 -39.82 10.63 -14.10
N PHE A 37 -39.33 9.39 -14.15
CA PHE A 37 -40.18 8.19 -14.19
C PHE A 37 -40.33 7.47 -12.83
N ILE A 38 -39.99 8.16 -11.74
CA ILE A 38 -40.47 7.81 -10.39
C ILE A 38 -41.55 8.84 -10.04
N LYS A 39 -42.78 8.53 -10.48
CA LYS A 39 -44.08 9.12 -10.12
C LYS A 39 -44.06 10.57 -9.58
N ILE A 40 -43.68 11.55 -10.41
CA ILE A 40 -44.20 12.92 -10.25
C ILE A 40 -45.51 12.94 -11.02
N GLY A 41 -46.62 13.21 -10.33
CA GLY A 41 -47.96 13.21 -10.89
C GLY A 41 -48.06 14.14 -12.11
N VAL A 42 -48.03 13.55 -13.30
CA VAL A 42 -48.40 14.17 -14.56
C VAL A 42 -49.35 13.20 -15.26
N THR A 43 -50.50 13.74 -15.65
CA THR A 43 -51.71 13.06 -16.10
C THR A 43 -51.57 12.43 -17.50
N ASP A 44 -52.12 11.21 -17.57
CA ASP A 44 -52.82 10.50 -18.64
C ASP A 44 -52.14 10.19 -20.00
N ASP A 45 -52.09 8.87 -20.27
CA ASP A 45 -51.86 8.15 -21.53
C ASP A 45 -50.43 7.96 -22.08
N LEU A 46 -49.51 7.57 -21.20
CA LEU A 46 -48.36 6.73 -21.59
C LEU A 46 -48.45 5.39 -20.85
N SER A 47 -48.63 4.29 -21.59
CA SER A 47 -48.51 2.95 -21.02
C SER A 47 -47.05 2.69 -20.66
N TYR A 48 -46.68 3.03 -19.43
CA TYR A 48 -45.34 2.78 -18.92
C TYR A 48 -45.16 1.28 -18.73
N GLU A 49 -44.27 0.66 -19.53
CA GLU A 49 -43.78 -0.68 -19.23
C GLU A 49 -43.12 -0.65 -17.86
N LEU A 50 -43.67 -1.44 -16.93
CA LEU A 50 -43.17 -1.54 -15.57
C LEU A 50 -41.78 -2.18 -15.61
N ILE A 51 -40.78 -1.49 -15.06
CA ILE A 51 -39.43 -2.04 -14.90
C ILE A 51 -39.48 -3.02 -13.71
N ASP A 52 -39.35 -4.31 -14.01
CA ASP A 52 -39.37 -5.39 -13.02
C ASP A 52 -37.97 -5.97 -12.74
N ARG A 53 -36.99 -5.77 -13.62
CA ARG A 53 -35.64 -6.31 -13.44
C ARG A 53 -34.57 -5.41 -14.02
N ILE A 54 -33.46 -5.24 -13.28
CA ILE A 54 -32.27 -4.50 -13.72
C ILE A 54 -31.09 -5.46 -13.80
N ILE A 55 -30.43 -5.52 -14.97
CA ILE A 55 -29.12 -6.16 -15.11
C ILE A 55 -28.06 -5.07 -15.11
N GLY A 56 -27.31 -4.93 -14.01
CA GLY A 56 -26.36 -3.85 -13.79
C GLY A 56 -26.46 -3.28 -12.37
N CYS A 57 -26.46 -1.94 -12.26
CA CYS A 57 -26.58 -1.25 -10.97
C CYS A 57 -27.61 -0.13 -11.04
N LEU A 58 -28.30 0.09 -9.91
CA LEU A 58 -29.16 1.23 -9.67
C LEU A 58 -28.45 2.21 -8.71
N ASN A 59 -28.38 3.48 -9.12
CA ASN A 59 -27.78 4.55 -8.34
C ASN A 59 -28.82 5.66 -8.12
N ILE A 60 -29.12 5.96 -6.86
CA ILE A 60 -29.95 7.09 -6.44
C ILE A 60 -29.04 7.97 -5.59
N ILE A 61 -28.45 9.00 -6.20
CA ILE A 61 -27.37 9.80 -5.60
C ILE A 61 -27.71 11.28 -5.73
N ASP A 62 -27.62 12.02 -4.63
CA ASP A 62 -27.79 13.48 -4.58
C ASP A 62 -29.06 13.95 -5.31
N THR A 63 -30.19 13.29 -5.02
CA THR A 63 -31.50 13.62 -5.59
C THR A 63 -32.35 14.40 -4.59
N ALA A 64 -33.28 15.21 -5.11
CA ALA A 64 -34.29 15.90 -4.30
C ALA A 64 -35.54 15.03 -4.02
N LEU A 65 -35.43 13.71 -4.12
CA LEU A 65 -36.54 12.80 -3.89
C LEU A 65 -36.88 12.75 -2.40
N VAL A 66 -38.17 12.81 -2.09
CA VAL A 66 -38.68 12.59 -0.72
C VAL A 66 -39.05 11.12 -0.50
N SER A 67 -39.56 10.46 -1.54
CA SER A 67 -39.87 9.03 -1.53
C SER A 67 -39.43 8.40 -2.84
N ALA A 68 -38.88 7.19 -2.76
CA ALA A 68 -38.49 6.39 -3.91
C ALA A 68 -39.27 5.05 -3.89
N ASP A 69 -40.29 4.97 -4.74
CA ASP A 69 -41.12 3.77 -4.89
C ASP A 69 -40.57 2.84 -5.97
N LEU A 70 -39.97 1.73 -5.52
CA LEU A 70 -39.44 0.65 -6.34
C LEU A 70 -40.27 -0.64 -6.15
N SER A 71 -41.55 -0.52 -5.79
CA SER A 71 -42.46 -1.65 -5.57
C SER A 71 -42.72 -2.52 -6.81
N THR A 72 -42.38 -2.04 -8.00
CA THR A 72 -42.51 -2.82 -9.24
C THR A 72 -41.25 -3.63 -9.55
N LEU A 73 -40.12 -3.27 -8.94
CA LEU A 73 -38.82 -3.86 -9.18
C LEU A 73 -38.70 -5.17 -8.39
N GLN A 74 -38.58 -6.29 -9.11
CA GLN A 74 -38.43 -7.62 -8.56
C GLN A 74 -36.97 -8.00 -8.30
N ALA A 75 -36.02 -7.55 -9.13
CA ALA A 75 -34.61 -7.92 -8.92
C ALA A 75 -33.60 -6.92 -9.49
N ILE A 76 -32.43 -6.85 -8.86
CA ILE A 76 -31.21 -6.26 -9.43
C ILE A 76 -30.12 -7.33 -9.50
N ASP A 77 -29.79 -7.77 -10.71
CA ASP A 77 -28.65 -8.65 -10.96
C ASP A 77 -27.41 -7.81 -11.23
N TYR A 78 -26.47 -7.83 -10.28
CA TYR A 78 -25.19 -7.16 -10.44
C TYR A 78 -24.44 -7.65 -11.68
N SER A 79 -23.88 -6.73 -12.45
CA SER A 79 -23.02 -7.05 -13.58
C SER A 79 -21.86 -6.09 -13.68
N GLU A 80 -20.63 -6.57 -13.47
CA GLU A 80 -19.41 -5.75 -13.60
C GLU A 80 -19.26 -5.10 -14.98
N LYS A 81 -19.90 -5.66 -16.01
CA LYS A 81 -19.91 -5.11 -17.35
C LYS A 81 -20.68 -3.79 -17.43
N TYR A 82 -21.71 -3.63 -16.60
CA TYR A 82 -22.62 -2.48 -16.62
C TYR A 82 -22.49 -1.58 -15.38
N CYS A 83 -21.71 -2.01 -14.38
CA CYS A 83 -21.47 -1.24 -13.15
C CYS A 83 -20.07 -0.67 -13.16
N SER A 84 -19.95 0.64 -12.91
CA SER A 84 -18.65 1.29 -12.69
C SER A 84 -18.09 1.08 -11.27
N GLY A 85 -18.91 0.56 -10.36
CA GLY A 85 -18.58 0.34 -8.95
C GLY A 85 -18.95 -1.04 -8.46
N TYR A 86 -18.76 -1.27 -7.16
CA TYR A 86 -19.01 -2.57 -6.53
C TYR A 86 -20.45 -2.85 -6.14
N HIS A 87 -21.32 -1.83 -6.16
CA HIS A 87 -22.67 -1.94 -5.65
C HIS A 87 -23.67 -2.20 -6.79
N ALA A 88 -24.58 -3.13 -6.56
CA ALA A 88 -25.78 -3.37 -7.35
C ALA A 88 -26.83 -2.28 -7.06
N LEU A 89 -26.96 -1.87 -5.80
CA LEU A 89 -27.83 -0.77 -5.38
C LEU A 89 -27.03 0.21 -4.54
N ARG A 90 -27.07 1.48 -4.91
CA ARG A 90 -26.46 2.57 -4.14
C ARG A 90 -27.44 3.72 -3.96
N VAL A 91 -27.79 4.00 -2.72
CA VAL A 91 -28.67 5.10 -2.33
C VAL A 91 -27.91 5.97 -1.33
N MET A 92 -27.44 7.13 -1.77
CA MET A 92 -26.61 8.00 -0.93
C MET A 92 -26.75 9.48 -1.25
N GLU A 93 -26.40 10.33 -0.30
CA GLU A 93 -26.46 11.80 -0.45
C GLU A 93 -27.88 12.35 -0.74
N ASN A 94 -28.94 11.57 -0.52
CA ASN A 94 -30.32 12.05 -0.69
C ASN A 94 -30.84 12.59 0.64
N ASP A 95 -30.47 13.82 0.96
CA ASP A 95 -30.78 14.43 2.26
C ASP A 95 -32.29 14.57 2.54
N ASP A 96 -33.10 14.69 1.49
CA ASP A 96 -34.56 14.85 1.60
C ASP A 96 -35.31 13.51 1.52
N LEU A 97 -34.63 12.40 1.23
CA LEU A 97 -35.23 11.09 1.09
C LEU A 97 -35.68 10.59 2.47
N GLU A 98 -36.98 10.41 2.62
CA GLU A 98 -37.63 9.95 3.85
C GLU A 98 -38.07 8.50 3.76
N GLU A 99 -38.32 7.99 2.55
CA GLU A 99 -38.92 6.67 2.32
C GLU A 99 -38.32 5.97 1.09
N LEU A 100 -38.10 4.67 1.19
CA LEU A 100 -37.63 3.81 0.11
C LEU A 100 -38.42 2.50 0.13
N ILE A 101 -39.24 2.29 -0.89
CA ILE A 101 -40.20 1.17 -0.94
C ILE A 101 -39.72 0.14 -1.94
N PHE A 102 -39.63 -1.12 -1.52
CA PHE A 102 -39.36 -2.25 -2.42
C PHE A 102 -40.53 -3.22 -2.43
N LEU A 103 -40.60 -4.06 -3.46
CA LEU A 103 -41.47 -5.23 -3.45
C LEU A 103 -41.03 -6.19 -2.34
N ASP A 104 -41.99 -6.85 -1.69
CA ASP A 104 -41.70 -7.86 -0.66
C ASP A 104 -40.83 -9.02 -1.19
N THR A 105 -40.97 -9.34 -2.48
CA THR A 105 -40.19 -10.37 -3.17
C THR A 105 -38.94 -9.82 -3.85
N PHE A 106 -38.50 -8.60 -3.53
CA PHE A 106 -37.33 -8.00 -4.16
C PHE A 106 -36.05 -8.80 -3.89
N GLU A 107 -35.32 -9.14 -4.96
CA GLU A 107 -34.08 -9.91 -4.90
C GLU A 107 -32.86 -9.04 -5.23
N ILE A 108 -31.93 -8.97 -4.28
CA ILE A 108 -30.63 -8.33 -4.46
C ILE A 108 -29.58 -9.00 -3.58
N ASP A 109 -28.32 -8.99 -4.04
CA ASP A 109 -27.18 -9.35 -3.20
C ASP A 109 -26.93 -8.25 -2.15
N GLU A 110 -27.20 -8.57 -0.88
CA GLU A 110 -27.04 -7.65 0.25
C GLU A 110 -25.59 -7.16 0.40
N THR A 111 -24.60 -7.99 0.03
CA THR A 111 -23.17 -7.60 0.07
C THR A 111 -22.81 -6.57 -1.00
N LYS A 112 -23.72 -6.36 -1.96
CA LYS A 112 -23.61 -5.40 -3.06
C LYS A 112 -24.58 -4.24 -2.90
N THR A 113 -25.15 -4.04 -1.71
CA THR A 113 -26.06 -2.93 -1.43
C THR A 113 -25.40 -1.89 -0.54
N PHE A 114 -25.59 -0.62 -0.86
CA PHE A 114 -25.15 0.50 -0.06
C PHE A 114 -26.27 1.51 0.11
N ILE A 115 -26.66 1.78 1.37
CA ILE A 115 -27.64 2.82 1.73
C ILE A 115 -27.07 3.61 2.90
N GLY A 116 -26.60 4.83 2.65
CA GLY A 116 -25.96 5.66 3.67
C GLY A 116 -25.82 7.12 3.26
N GLY A 117 -25.65 8.04 4.23
CA GLY A 117 -25.61 9.48 3.95
C GLY A 117 -26.93 10.06 3.46
N ASN A 118 -28.06 9.51 3.91
CA ASN A 118 -29.41 10.01 3.59
C ASN A 118 -30.06 10.54 4.88
N LYS A 119 -29.92 11.83 5.14
CA LYS A 119 -30.20 12.46 6.43
C LYS A 119 -31.57 12.16 7.04
N LYS A 120 -32.64 12.12 6.22
CA LYS A 120 -34.00 11.88 6.70
C LYS A 120 -34.46 10.42 6.58
N LEU A 121 -33.70 9.57 5.90
CA LEU A 121 -34.10 8.19 5.66
C LEU A 121 -33.81 7.35 6.90
N LYS A 122 -34.88 6.91 7.56
CA LYS A 122 -34.77 6.04 8.73
C LYS A 122 -34.92 4.57 8.34
N LYS A 123 -34.38 3.68 9.17
CA LYS A 123 -34.41 2.24 8.93
C LYS A 123 -35.83 1.69 8.80
N GLU A 124 -36.74 2.19 9.63
CA GLU A 124 -38.16 1.83 9.61
C GLU A 124 -38.91 2.30 8.36
N ASN A 125 -38.37 3.27 7.62
CA ASN A 125 -38.97 3.80 6.40
C ASN A 125 -38.42 3.13 5.12
N VAL A 126 -37.59 2.10 5.27
CA VAL A 126 -37.20 1.24 4.16
C VAL A 126 -38.09 0.01 4.18
N ILE A 127 -39.13 0.05 3.35
CA ILE A 127 -40.17 -0.98 3.30
C ILE A 127 -39.64 -2.15 2.46
N SER A 128 -39.10 -3.16 3.14
CA SER A 128 -38.63 -4.41 2.54
C SER A 128 -38.71 -5.55 3.56
N GLN A 129 -39.01 -6.77 3.12
CA GLN A 129 -38.90 -7.96 3.97
C GLN A 129 -37.43 -8.36 4.24
N ARG A 130 -36.46 -7.85 3.45
CA ARG A 130 -35.03 -8.11 3.62
C ARG A 130 -34.38 -7.12 4.58
N LYS A 131 -33.33 -7.57 5.26
CA LYS A 131 -32.51 -6.73 6.15
C LYS A 131 -31.47 -5.97 5.32
N LEU A 132 -31.91 -4.97 4.57
CA LEU A 132 -30.97 -4.04 3.94
C LEU A 132 -30.20 -3.28 5.03
N ASP A 133 -28.87 -3.25 4.92
CA ASP A 133 -28.00 -2.55 5.86
C ASP A 133 -28.04 -1.05 5.57
N ILE A 134 -28.77 -0.32 6.43
CA ILE A 134 -28.87 1.13 6.38
C ILE A 134 -27.88 1.67 7.40
N LYS A 135 -26.93 2.47 6.92
CA LYS A 135 -25.85 3.00 7.74
C LYS A 135 -26.37 3.96 8.81
N SER A 136 -25.61 4.05 9.91
CA SER A 136 -25.98 4.81 11.11
C SER A 136 -25.96 6.34 10.90
N GLU A 137 -26.46 7.08 11.88
CA GLU A 137 -26.46 8.56 11.91
C GLU A 137 -25.07 9.20 11.88
N GLU A 138 -24.00 8.42 12.09
CA GLU A 138 -22.61 8.90 11.99
C GLU A 138 -22.13 9.03 10.52
N TRP A 139 -22.92 8.49 9.58
CA TRP A 139 -22.66 8.52 8.14
C TRP A 139 -23.40 9.68 7.50
N CYS A 140 -22.66 10.74 7.24
CA CYS A 140 -23.23 12.00 6.80
C CYS A 140 -23.09 12.18 5.29
N SER A 141 -24.03 12.89 4.69
CA SER A 141 -23.81 13.51 3.39
C SER A 141 -22.76 14.63 3.50
N LYS A 142 -22.23 15.07 2.35
CA LYS A 142 -21.29 16.20 2.30
C LYS A 142 -21.84 17.47 2.95
N ARG A 143 -23.13 17.75 2.77
CA ARG A 143 -23.79 18.95 3.30
C ARG A 143 -23.91 18.88 4.82
N GLU A 144 -24.29 17.72 5.34
CA GLU A 144 -24.41 17.50 6.78
C GLU A 144 -23.06 17.53 7.48
N ALA A 145 -22.02 16.93 6.88
CA ALA A 145 -20.66 16.90 7.42
C ALA A 145 -20.06 18.28 7.71
N ARG A 146 -20.47 19.32 6.97
CA ARG A 146 -20.06 20.71 7.22
C ARG A 146 -20.74 21.36 8.43
N GLN A 147 -21.90 20.84 8.84
CA GLN A 147 -22.80 21.48 9.80
C GLN A 147 -22.78 20.84 11.18
N THR A 148 -22.49 19.53 11.26
CA THR A 148 -22.54 18.77 12.51
C THR A 148 -21.19 18.17 12.87
N LYS A 149 -20.96 18.03 14.18
CA LYS A 149 -19.75 17.39 14.73
C LYS A 149 -19.90 15.88 14.90
N ASN A 150 -21.09 15.32 14.71
CA ASN A 150 -21.34 13.90 14.96
C ASN A 150 -20.92 12.99 13.80
N CYS A 151 -20.48 13.56 12.67
CA CYS A 151 -20.05 12.80 11.51
C CYS A 151 -18.67 12.20 11.74
N THR A 152 -18.58 10.87 11.61
CA THR A 152 -17.30 10.14 11.59
C THR A 152 -16.98 9.66 10.17
N VAL A 153 -18.01 9.44 9.36
CA VAL A 153 -17.94 9.02 7.96
C VAL A 153 -18.63 10.04 7.08
N VAL A 154 -17.98 10.46 5.99
CA VAL A 154 -18.60 11.28 4.94
C VAL A 154 -18.77 10.43 3.69
N VAL A 155 -19.99 10.46 3.15
CA VAL A 155 -20.37 9.68 1.97
C VAL A 155 -20.41 10.59 0.76
N GLY A 156 -19.81 10.13 -0.35
CA GLY A 156 -19.96 10.77 -1.65
C GLY A 156 -18.66 10.97 -2.41
N ASN A 157 -18.79 11.68 -3.53
CA ASN A 157 -17.64 12.15 -4.28
C ASN A 157 -17.15 13.47 -3.67
N ILE A 158 -16.01 13.40 -2.98
CA ILE A 158 -15.42 14.47 -2.18
C ILE A 158 -14.30 15.12 -2.98
N THR A 159 -14.26 16.44 -3.03
CA THR A 159 -13.06 17.16 -3.51
C THR A 159 -12.12 17.50 -2.36
N TYR A 160 -10.83 17.70 -2.64
CA TYR A 160 -9.84 18.05 -1.62
C TYR A 160 -10.25 19.28 -0.78
N ASP A 161 -10.75 20.35 -1.41
CA ASP A 161 -11.18 21.56 -0.70
C ASP A 161 -12.36 21.27 0.24
N GLU A 162 -13.33 20.47 -0.21
CA GLU A 162 -14.46 20.06 0.65
C GLU A 162 -14.00 19.21 1.83
N MET A 163 -13.00 18.35 1.61
CA MET A 163 -12.42 17.53 2.67
C MET A 163 -11.79 18.38 3.79
N LEU A 164 -11.11 19.48 3.43
CA LEU A 164 -10.52 20.41 4.39
C LEU A 164 -11.55 21.16 5.24
N GLU A 165 -12.78 21.29 4.76
CA GLU A 165 -13.89 21.91 5.51
C GLU A 165 -14.48 20.98 6.57
N TYR A 166 -14.20 19.68 6.50
CA TYR A 166 -14.72 18.71 7.45
C TYR A 166 -13.96 18.78 8.77
N GLY A 167 -14.70 18.71 9.89
CA GLY A 167 -14.11 18.73 11.22
C GLY A 167 -13.25 17.49 11.51
N ASP A 168 -12.38 17.59 12.52
CA ASP A 168 -11.43 16.54 12.92
C ASP A 168 -12.07 15.18 13.29
N ASN A 169 -13.39 15.16 13.51
CA ASN A 169 -14.13 13.95 13.82
C ASN A 169 -14.30 13.03 12.60
N VAL A 170 -14.24 13.59 11.38
CA VAL A 170 -14.31 12.80 10.15
C VAL A 170 -12.97 12.11 9.93
N ASN A 171 -13.00 10.78 9.93
CA ASN A 171 -11.81 9.96 9.70
C ASN A 171 -11.96 9.00 8.51
N THR A 172 -13.17 8.90 7.95
CA THR A 172 -13.47 7.98 6.86
C THR A 172 -14.24 8.68 5.75
N ILE A 173 -13.83 8.42 4.50
CA ILE A 173 -14.52 8.84 3.28
C ILE A 173 -15.03 7.58 2.58
N GLU A 174 -16.33 7.50 2.34
CA GLU A 174 -16.99 6.41 1.62
C GLU A 174 -17.47 6.94 0.26
N GLY A 175 -16.67 6.70 -0.78
CA GLY A 175 -16.88 7.27 -2.12
C GLY A 175 -15.57 7.48 -2.88
N GLN A 176 -15.44 8.59 -3.59
CA GLN A 176 -14.23 8.91 -4.38
C GLN A 176 -13.62 10.23 -3.90
N LEU A 177 -12.30 10.25 -3.69
CA LEU A 177 -11.56 11.47 -3.37
C LEU A 177 -10.96 12.08 -4.66
N ASN A 178 -11.39 13.29 -4.97
CA ASN A 178 -11.00 14.05 -6.15
C ASN A 178 -10.06 15.18 -5.75
N ILE A 179 -8.81 15.09 -6.19
CA ILE A 179 -7.79 16.08 -5.90
C ILE A 179 -7.38 16.68 -7.25
N ILE A 180 -8.04 17.78 -7.58
CA ILE A 180 -8.02 18.35 -8.92
C ILE A 180 -7.68 19.84 -8.83
N ASP A 181 -6.72 20.28 -9.65
CA ASP A 181 -6.33 21.70 -9.78
C ASP A 181 -5.94 22.37 -8.44
N THR A 182 -5.35 21.61 -7.51
CA THR A 182 -4.96 22.13 -6.19
C THR A 182 -3.56 22.75 -6.21
N ASN A 183 -3.28 23.60 -5.21
CA ASN A 183 -2.00 24.27 -5.04
C ASN A 183 -1.07 23.58 -4.01
N MET A 184 -1.42 22.38 -3.56
CA MET A 184 -0.66 21.68 -2.52
C MET A 184 0.67 21.13 -3.06
N THR A 185 1.64 20.97 -2.15
CA THR A 185 2.95 20.40 -2.45
C THR A 185 3.12 18.96 -1.99
N THR A 186 2.28 18.52 -1.04
CA THR A 186 2.28 17.18 -0.44
C THR A 186 0.84 16.67 -0.29
N LEU A 187 0.68 15.40 0.10
CA LEU A 187 -0.60 14.75 0.36
C LEU A 187 -0.75 14.41 1.86
N GLU A 188 -0.06 15.15 2.72
CA GLU A 188 0.01 14.85 4.15
C GLU A 188 -1.36 14.97 4.84
N ASP A 189 -2.16 15.96 4.46
CA ASP A 189 -3.48 16.22 5.05
C ASP A 189 -4.46 15.07 4.81
N ILE A 190 -4.33 14.36 3.69
CA ILE A 190 -5.23 13.26 3.33
C ILE A 190 -4.84 11.94 3.99
N LYS A 191 -3.61 11.84 4.52
CA LYS A 191 -3.05 10.60 5.09
C LYS A 191 -3.85 10.04 6.26
N LYS A 192 -4.49 10.92 7.04
CA LYS A 192 -5.26 10.53 8.24
C LYS A 192 -6.57 9.81 7.91
N TYR A 193 -7.06 9.89 6.67
CA TYR A 193 -8.35 9.35 6.30
C TYR A 193 -8.26 7.90 5.85
N THR A 194 -9.25 7.10 6.24
CA THR A 194 -9.57 5.83 5.57
C THR A 194 -10.48 6.12 4.38
N LEU A 195 -10.14 5.61 3.20
CA LEU A 195 -10.92 5.80 2.00
C LEU A 195 -11.51 4.47 1.53
N ILE A 196 -12.84 4.40 1.45
CA ILE A 196 -13.58 3.24 0.95
C ILE A 196 -14.18 3.61 -0.41
N GLY A 197 -13.49 3.19 -1.46
CA GLY A 197 -13.78 3.43 -2.86
C GLY A 197 -14.98 2.63 -3.37
N HIS A 198 -16.13 3.30 -3.54
CA HIS A 198 -17.29 2.70 -4.23
C HIS A 198 -17.09 2.55 -5.73
N GLN A 199 -16.22 3.39 -6.29
CA GLN A 199 -15.92 3.49 -7.70
C GLN A 199 -14.42 3.26 -7.92
N SER A 200 -14.07 2.82 -9.13
CA SER A 200 -12.68 2.78 -9.56
C SER A 200 -12.41 3.98 -10.49
N PRO A 201 -11.39 4.80 -10.20
CA PRO A 201 -10.50 4.74 -9.04
C PRO A 201 -11.09 5.32 -7.76
N ALA A 202 -10.50 4.99 -6.61
CA ALA A 202 -10.87 5.57 -5.32
C ALA A 202 -10.31 7.00 -5.16
N ILE A 203 -9.08 7.24 -5.64
CA ILE A 203 -8.41 8.54 -5.65
C ILE A 203 -8.16 8.99 -7.09
N VAL A 204 -8.53 10.23 -7.39
CA VAL A 204 -8.23 10.89 -8.67
C VAL A 204 -7.30 12.07 -8.39
N LEU A 205 -6.05 11.99 -8.84
CA LEU A 205 -5.06 13.08 -8.80
C LEU A 205 -4.97 13.71 -10.20
N LYS A 206 -5.42 14.95 -10.37
CA LYS A 206 -5.40 15.61 -11.68
C LYS A 206 -4.95 17.06 -11.65
N ASN A 207 -4.09 17.45 -12.61
CA ASN A 207 -3.66 18.84 -12.82
C ASN A 207 -3.04 19.55 -11.59
N ASN A 208 -2.48 18.81 -10.63
CA ASN A 208 -1.87 19.39 -9.43
C ASN A 208 -0.43 19.80 -9.73
N LYS A 209 -0.25 21.01 -10.26
CA LYS A 209 1.05 21.47 -10.78
C LYS A 209 2.14 21.58 -9.71
N ASN A 210 1.76 21.95 -8.50
CA ASN A 210 2.73 22.17 -7.43
C ASN A 210 2.93 20.93 -6.55
N LEU A 211 2.25 19.83 -6.86
CA LEU A 211 2.38 18.59 -6.11
C LEU A 211 3.75 17.96 -6.38
N VAL A 212 4.60 18.00 -5.36
CA VAL A 212 5.97 17.44 -5.41
C VAL A 212 5.97 16.06 -4.78
N TYR A 213 5.50 15.91 -3.55
CA TYR A 213 5.58 14.65 -2.82
C TYR A 213 4.23 13.92 -2.77
N VAL A 214 4.20 12.66 -3.21
CA VAL A 214 2.99 11.83 -3.27
C VAL A 214 3.05 10.59 -2.37
N GLY A 215 4.17 10.41 -1.66
CA GLY A 215 4.40 9.24 -0.81
C GLY A 215 3.33 9.03 0.26
N ASP A 216 2.64 10.10 0.69
CA ASP A 216 1.58 10.02 1.70
C ASP A 216 0.43 9.09 1.32
N VAL A 217 0.14 8.95 0.02
CA VAL A 217 -0.91 8.05 -0.48
C VAL A 217 -0.57 6.58 -0.21
N ALA A 218 0.72 6.23 -0.20
CA ALA A 218 1.16 4.87 0.14
C ALA A 218 0.87 4.50 1.60
N HIS A 219 0.65 5.49 2.45
CA HIS A 219 0.36 5.31 3.88
C HIS A 219 -1.13 5.44 4.22
N MET A 220 -1.97 5.73 3.23
CA MET A 220 -3.43 5.76 3.40
C MET A 220 -4.00 4.35 3.48
N ASN A 221 -5.06 4.17 4.26
CA ASN A 221 -5.87 2.96 4.22
C ASN A 221 -6.93 3.09 3.13
N ILE A 222 -6.64 2.56 1.93
CA ILE A 222 -7.53 2.63 0.77
C ILE A 222 -8.11 1.24 0.49
N ILE A 223 -9.43 1.13 0.51
CA ILE A 223 -10.17 -0.10 0.23
C ILE A 223 -11.02 0.17 -1.01
N GLY A 224 -10.88 -0.61 -2.08
CA GLY A 224 -11.59 -0.30 -3.32
C GLY A 224 -11.30 -1.28 -4.45
N ARG A 225 -11.73 -0.91 -5.66
CA ARG A 225 -11.47 -1.69 -6.89
C ARG A 225 -10.27 -1.12 -7.59
N ASP A 226 -9.34 -1.99 -7.95
CA ASP A 226 -8.22 -1.60 -8.79
C ASP A 226 -8.69 -1.05 -10.14
N PRO A 227 -8.05 0.02 -10.66
CA PRO A 227 -7.02 0.81 -9.96
C PRO A 227 -7.57 1.59 -8.76
N LEU A 228 -6.84 1.65 -7.64
CA LEU A 228 -7.24 2.51 -6.52
C LEU A 228 -6.91 3.98 -6.79
N ILE A 229 -5.86 4.25 -7.57
CA ILE A 229 -5.36 5.61 -7.80
C ILE A 229 -5.17 5.87 -9.30
N THR A 230 -5.72 6.98 -9.78
CA THR A 230 -5.36 7.54 -11.09
C THR A 230 -4.65 8.87 -10.96
N TRP A 231 -3.85 9.15 -11.98
CA TRP A 231 -2.98 10.32 -12.08
C TRP A 231 -3.07 10.80 -13.51
N ASP A 232 -3.36 12.08 -13.70
CA ASP A 232 -3.48 12.69 -15.01
C ASP A 232 -2.92 14.11 -14.97
N ASP A 233 -2.05 14.45 -15.91
CA ASP A 233 -1.51 15.81 -16.09
C ASP A 233 -0.91 16.47 -14.81
N ASN A 234 -0.34 15.68 -13.89
CA ASN A 234 0.46 16.18 -12.77
C ASN A 234 1.94 16.35 -13.22
N ILE A 235 2.62 17.42 -12.79
CA ILE A 235 3.93 17.88 -13.32
C ILE A 235 5.06 16.83 -13.18
N HIS A 236 6.13 17.00 -13.96
CA HIS A 236 7.25 16.08 -14.20
C HIS A 236 8.22 15.80 -13.03
N ASP A 237 7.97 16.26 -11.81
CA ASP A 237 8.90 16.12 -10.67
C ASP A 237 8.25 15.52 -9.41
N ILE A 238 7.53 14.42 -9.59
CA ILE A 238 6.88 13.71 -8.48
C ILE A 238 7.89 12.91 -7.68
N CYS A 239 7.74 12.96 -6.36
CA CYS A 239 8.67 12.45 -5.37
C CYS A 239 7.98 11.43 -4.45
N ALA A 240 8.69 10.35 -4.18
CA ALA A 240 8.31 9.33 -3.20
C ALA A 240 9.55 8.51 -2.85
N GLU A 241 9.60 7.95 -1.65
CA GLU A 241 10.64 6.99 -1.27
C GLU A 241 10.44 5.68 -2.05
N ALA A 242 11.51 4.90 -2.22
CA ALA A 242 11.44 3.67 -3.01
C ALA A 242 10.33 2.66 -2.58
N PRO A 243 10.07 2.42 -1.28
CA PRO A 243 8.95 1.58 -0.87
C PRO A 243 7.59 2.18 -1.25
N GLU A 244 7.45 3.49 -1.15
CA GLU A 244 6.22 4.20 -1.45
C GLU A 244 5.89 4.12 -2.94
N ARG A 245 6.92 4.25 -3.81
CA ARG A 245 6.78 4.08 -5.27
C ARG A 245 6.20 2.73 -5.63
N GLU A 246 6.71 1.64 -5.04
CA GLU A 246 6.22 0.29 -5.33
C GLU A 246 4.75 0.13 -4.92
N THR A 247 4.37 0.62 -3.73
CA THR A 247 2.98 0.62 -3.27
C THR A 247 2.08 1.44 -4.21
N ILE A 248 2.51 2.65 -4.56
CA ILE A 248 1.80 3.55 -5.46
C ILE A 248 1.60 2.93 -6.85
N GLU A 249 2.66 2.38 -7.45
CA GLU A 249 2.61 1.73 -8.76
C GLU A 249 1.68 0.51 -8.74
N SER A 250 1.67 -0.27 -7.64
CA SER A 250 0.79 -1.43 -7.49
C SER A 250 -0.70 -1.10 -7.45
N HIS A 251 -1.04 0.12 -7.05
CA HIS A 251 -2.41 0.60 -6.90
C HIS A 251 -2.89 1.48 -8.08
N SER A 252 -2.08 1.67 -9.12
CA SER A 252 -2.41 2.55 -10.24
C SER A 252 -2.69 1.85 -11.57
N SER A 253 -3.59 2.43 -12.37
CA SER A 253 -3.83 2.01 -13.76
C SER A 253 -2.92 2.64 -14.80
N ASN A 254 -2.32 3.80 -14.51
CA ASN A 254 -1.76 4.67 -15.55
C ASN A 254 -0.25 4.54 -15.67
N GLY A 255 0.22 3.40 -16.20
CA GLY A 255 1.61 3.22 -16.59
C GLY A 255 2.61 3.44 -15.45
N LYS A 256 3.91 3.45 -15.80
CA LYS A 256 4.96 3.69 -14.82
C LYS A 256 5.02 5.19 -14.53
N LEU A 257 4.72 5.59 -13.30
CA LEU A 257 4.92 6.96 -12.85
C LEU A 257 6.40 7.31 -12.95
N ASN A 258 6.69 8.50 -13.48
CA ASN A 258 8.05 9.01 -13.53
C ASN A 258 8.34 9.74 -12.23
N PHE A 259 9.00 9.04 -11.31
CA PHE A 259 9.50 9.65 -10.09
C PHE A 259 10.83 10.36 -10.37
N SER A 260 10.94 11.59 -9.90
CA SER A 260 12.17 12.38 -9.98
C SER A 260 13.14 11.92 -8.89
N ASP A 261 14.39 11.70 -9.26
CA ASP A 261 15.46 11.42 -8.29
C ASP A 261 15.94 12.71 -7.60
N SER A 262 15.52 13.90 -8.07
CA SER A 262 15.99 15.21 -7.60
C SER A 262 15.63 15.55 -6.15
N CYS A 263 14.60 14.91 -5.61
CA CYS A 263 14.08 15.11 -4.26
C CYS A 263 14.50 14.03 -3.27
N LEU A 264 15.36 13.11 -3.70
CA LEU A 264 15.87 12.07 -2.84
C LEU A 264 17.04 12.59 -2.02
N ASN A 265 17.02 12.24 -0.73
CA ASN A 265 18.01 12.74 0.20
C ASN A 265 19.32 11.95 0.12
N ASN A 266 20.41 12.71 0.28
CA ASN A 266 21.77 12.20 0.24
C ASN A 266 22.35 12.18 1.66
N CYS A 267 23.07 11.11 2.00
CA CYS A 267 23.71 10.97 3.30
C CYS A 267 25.14 10.48 3.14
N SER A 268 26.01 10.85 4.08
CA SER A 268 27.39 10.37 4.09
C SER A 268 27.45 8.87 4.38
N GLY A 269 28.41 8.19 3.76
CA GLY A 269 28.76 6.81 4.05
C GLY A 269 29.49 6.64 5.38
N GLY A 270 29.59 5.40 5.83
CA GLY A 270 30.32 5.00 7.02
C GLY A 270 30.01 3.56 7.43
N PHE A 271 30.41 3.26 8.67
CA PHE A 271 30.01 2.02 9.35
C PHE A 271 28.54 2.09 9.77
N VAL A 272 27.79 1.02 9.53
CA VAL A 272 26.39 0.91 9.92
C VAL A 272 26.31 0.55 11.41
N ASP A 273 26.35 1.58 12.24
CA ASP A 273 26.05 1.55 13.67
C ASP A 273 24.68 2.18 13.98
N ASP A 274 24.29 2.23 15.25
CA ASP A 274 23.00 2.81 15.65
C ASP A 274 22.89 4.31 15.31
N HIS A 275 24.01 5.04 15.27
CA HIS A 275 24.03 6.46 14.92
C HIS A 275 23.79 6.66 13.42
N PHE A 276 24.48 5.88 12.59
CA PHE A 276 24.27 5.85 11.15
C PHE A 276 22.81 5.51 10.82
N LEU A 277 22.26 4.46 11.44
CA LEU A 277 20.87 4.05 11.20
C LEU A 277 19.85 5.11 11.63
N GLU A 278 20.08 5.82 12.73
CA GLU A 278 19.25 6.93 13.15
C GLU A 278 19.34 8.12 12.18
N MET A 279 20.53 8.42 11.64
CA MET A 279 20.71 9.40 10.57
C MET A 279 19.93 9.00 9.32
N ILE A 280 20.03 7.74 8.86
CA ILE A 280 19.27 7.25 7.70
C ILE A 280 17.77 7.40 7.93
N ARG A 281 17.28 7.02 9.11
CA ARG A 281 15.86 7.13 9.47
C ARG A 281 15.37 8.58 9.45
N ARG A 282 16.11 9.50 10.06
CA ARG A 282 15.72 10.92 10.17
C ARG A 282 15.76 11.63 8.81
N ASN A 283 16.80 11.38 8.04
CA ASN A 283 17.02 12.06 6.77
C ASN A 283 16.37 11.34 5.59
N LYS A 284 15.77 10.16 5.79
CA LYS A 284 15.10 9.38 4.73
C LYS A 284 15.99 9.21 3.50
N CYS A 285 17.26 8.86 3.72
CA CYS A 285 18.26 8.86 2.65
C CYS A 285 17.95 7.79 1.60
N ALA A 286 18.14 8.11 0.33
CA ALA A 286 18.16 7.13 -0.76
C ALA A 286 19.55 6.99 -1.39
N TYR A 287 20.42 7.99 -1.24
CA TYR A 287 21.78 8.00 -1.77
C TYR A 287 22.78 8.01 -0.63
N ILE A 288 23.79 7.14 -0.71
CA ILE A 288 24.94 7.15 0.17
C ILE A 288 26.14 7.70 -0.59
N TYR A 289 26.81 8.72 -0.06
CA TYR A 289 28.06 9.28 -0.57
C TYR A 289 29.22 8.85 0.32
N GLY A 290 30.02 7.92 -0.17
CA GLY A 290 31.04 7.20 0.58
C GLY A 290 30.68 5.73 0.75
N ASP A 291 31.46 5.04 1.57
CA ASP A 291 31.32 3.59 1.75
C ASP A 291 30.13 3.23 2.63
N LEU A 292 29.44 2.13 2.32
CA LEU A 292 28.42 1.53 3.18
C LEU A 292 28.96 0.23 3.76
N ILE A 293 29.37 0.25 5.04
CA ILE A 293 30.05 -0.87 5.70
C ILE A 293 29.14 -1.50 6.75
N ILE A 294 28.63 -2.69 6.48
CA ILE A 294 27.70 -3.45 7.33
C ILE A 294 28.44 -4.64 7.94
N ASP A 295 28.58 -4.69 9.26
CA ASP A 295 29.29 -5.78 9.96
C ASP A 295 28.38 -6.82 10.65
N GLY A 296 27.06 -6.65 10.47
CA GLY A 296 26.03 -7.55 10.97
C GLY A 296 25.82 -7.57 12.49
N ARG A 297 26.42 -6.66 13.26
CA ARG A 297 26.13 -6.49 14.71
C ARG A 297 24.73 -5.91 14.98
N HIS A 298 24.18 -5.18 14.01
CA HIS A 298 22.88 -4.49 14.10
C HIS A 298 21.79 -5.15 13.24
N GLY A 299 21.83 -6.49 13.10
CA GLY A 299 20.98 -7.23 12.16
C GLY A 299 19.47 -6.92 12.24
N TYR A 300 18.95 -6.65 13.44
CA TYR A 300 17.54 -6.32 13.67
C TYR A 300 17.12 -4.94 13.16
N ALA A 301 18.06 -4.00 13.02
CA ALA A 301 17.79 -2.62 12.61
C ALA A 301 18.14 -2.35 11.13
N LEU A 302 18.73 -3.33 10.44
CA LEU A 302 19.03 -3.21 9.00
C LEU A 302 17.84 -2.89 8.10
N PRO A 303 16.56 -3.27 8.38
CA PRO A 303 15.43 -2.88 7.53
C PRO A 303 15.30 -1.38 7.26
N ILE A 304 15.92 -0.51 8.06
CA ILE A 304 16.01 0.95 7.82
C ILE A 304 16.76 1.27 6.52
N LEU A 305 17.73 0.44 6.14
CA LEU A 305 18.51 0.60 4.90
C LEU A 305 17.69 0.27 3.64
N ARG A 306 16.44 -0.16 3.78
CA ARG A 306 15.60 -0.55 2.64
C ARG A 306 15.46 0.59 1.64
N ASN A 307 15.44 1.84 2.12
CA ASN A 307 15.30 3.05 1.30
C ASN A 307 16.52 3.39 0.44
N ILE A 308 17.68 2.76 0.68
CA ILE A 308 18.90 3.05 -0.10
C ILE A 308 18.75 2.51 -1.52
N GLU A 309 18.87 3.42 -2.50
CA GLU A 309 18.77 3.13 -3.93
C GLU A 309 20.12 3.21 -4.63
N VAL A 310 21.04 4.07 -4.16
CA VAL A 310 22.35 4.28 -4.79
C VAL A 310 23.44 4.39 -3.72
N VAL A 311 24.57 3.75 -3.97
CA VAL A 311 25.80 3.91 -3.17
C VAL A 311 26.91 4.46 -4.07
N HIS A 312 27.36 5.67 -3.79
CA HIS A 312 28.53 6.32 -4.38
C HIS A 312 29.78 6.02 -3.53
N GLY A 313 30.26 4.78 -3.59
CA GLY A 313 31.39 4.28 -2.83
C GLY A 313 31.44 2.75 -2.82
N VAL A 314 32.06 2.18 -1.79
CA VAL A 314 32.18 0.73 -1.61
C VAL A 314 31.01 0.19 -0.78
N LEU A 315 30.40 -0.90 -1.22
CA LEU A 315 29.47 -1.70 -0.42
C LEU A 315 30.21 -2.87 0.22
N SER A 316 30.40 -2.83 1.54
CA SER A 316 31.03 -3.93 2.29
C SER A 316 30.04 -4.55 3.26
N ILE A 317 29.79 -5.85 3.13
CA ILE A 317 28.86 -6.59 3.99
C ILE A 317 29.58 -7.79 4.58
N GLN A 318 29.80 -7.77 5.89
CA GLN A 318 30.26 -8.90 6.66
C GLN A 318 29.07 -9.55 7.36
N GLY A 319 28.76 -10.77 6.92
CA GLY A 319 27.70 -11.60 7.48
C GLY A 319 27.97 -11.97 8.93
N THR A 320 26.88 -12.12 9.67
CA THR A 320 26.83 -12.70 11.01
C THR A 320 25.78 -13.80 11.05
N SER A 321 25.76 -14.59 12.12
CA SER A 321 24.73 -15.61 12.31
C SER A 321 23.30 -15.05 12.37
N GLN A 322 23.14 -13.75 12.62
CA GLN A 322 21.85 -13.06 12.65
C GLN A 322 21.37 -12.61 11.25
N MET A 323 22.27 -12.52 10.26
CA MET A 323 21.94 -12.04 8.92
C MET A 323 21.61 -13.21 7.99
N ASN A 324 20.31 -13.44 7.75
CA ASN A 324 19.83 -14.57 6.93
C ASN A 324 19.37 -14.15 5.52
N ASN A 325 19.35 -12.86 5.19
CA ASN A 325 18.98 -12.33 3.87
C ASN A 325 19.60 -10.94 3.64
N LEU A 326 19.64 -10.50 2.38
CA LEU A 326 20.06 -9.14 1.97
C LEU A 326 18.87 -8.25 1.57
N TYR A 327 17.65 -8.63 1.97
CA TYR A 327 16.42 -7.92 1.61
C TYR A 327 16.34 -6.52 2.24
N PHE A 328 17.14 -6.24 3.26
CA PHE A 328 17.28 -4.89 3.81
C PHE A 328 17.92 -3.89 2.84
N LEU A 329 18.46 -4.34 1.69
CA LEU A 329 18.88 -3.49 0.56
C LEU A 329 17.99 -3.75 -0.67
N HIS A 330 16.69 -3.98 -0.45
CA HIS A 330 15.76 -4.35 -1.51
C HIS A 330 15.78 -3.38 -2.69
N TYR A 331 15.75 -2.08 -2.42
CA TYR A 331 15.66 -1.04 -3.44
C TYR A 331 17.02 -0.57 -3.97
N LEU A 332 18.14 -1.19 -3.57
CA LEU A 332 19.45 -0.83 -4.11
C LEU A 332 19.50 -1.12 -5.62
N ARG A 333 19.63 -0.06 -6.43
CA ARG A 333 19.65 -0.10 -7.90
C ARG A 333 21.06 0.03 -8.45
N GLU A 334 21.91 0.86 -7.82
CA GLU A 334 23.20 1.26 -8.38
C GLU A 334 24.30 1.32 -7.31
N ILE A 335 25.49 0.88 -7.70
CA ILE A 335 26.72 1.04 -6.91
C ILE A 335 27.76 1.67 -7.85
N ILE A 336 28.28 2.82 -7.46
CA ILE A 336 29.20 3.63 -8.26
C ILE A 336 30.44 3.86 -7.40
N ASN A 337 31.53 3.16 -7.72
CA ASN A 337 32.78 3.31 -6.98
C ASN A 337 33.80 4.08 -7.83
N PRO A 338 34.19 5.31 -7.43
CA PRO A 338 35.19 6.09 -8.14
C PRO A 338 36.63 5.68 -7.80
N HIS A 339 36.85 4.78 -6.83
CA HIS A 339 38.19 4.40 -6.36
C HIS A 339 38.74 3.19 -7.14
N ASP A 340 40.01 3.30 -7.55
CA ASP A 340 40.69 2.33 -8.43
C ASP A 340 41.40 1.20 -7.68
N ASP A 341 41.44 1.26 -6.35
CA ASP A 341 42.23 0.35 -5.51
C ASP A 341 41.38 -0.55 -4.58
N ILE A 342 40.08 -0.28 -4.46
CA ILE A 342 39.19 -0.99 -3.53
C ILE A 342 38.01 -1.65 -4.27
N PRO A 343 37.72 -2.95 -4.06
CA PRO A 343 36.59 -3.61 -4.69
C PRO A 343 35.26 -2.91 -4.37
N ALA A 344 34.46 -2.60 -5.40
CA ALA A 344 33.19 -1.88 -5.21
C ALA A 344 32.16 -2.62 -4.35
N VAL A 345 32.21 -3.96 -4.33
CA VAL A 345 31.33 -4.78 -3.50
C VAL A 345 32.12 -5.90 -2.85
N THR A 346 32.07 -5.98 -1.52
CA THR A 346 32.68 -7.03 -0.71
C THR A 346 31.60 -7.71 0.14
N ILE A 347 31.46 -9.04 0.06
CA ILE A 347 30.48 -9.81 0.84
C ILE A 347 31.22 -10.96 1.53
N LEU A 348 31.32 -10.96 2.86
CA LEU A 348 32.14 -11.89 3.66
C LEU A 348 31.29 -12.69 4.66
N ASN A 349 31.74 -13.88 5.06
CA ASN A 349 31.30 -14.62 6.27
C ASN A 349 29.77 -14.88 6.46
N PHE A 350 29.06 -15.37 5.45
CA PHE A 350 27.61 -15.65 5.54
C PHE A 350 27.26 -17.13 5.83
N SER A 351 27.25 -17.58 7.08
CA SER A 351 27.00 -19.00 7.36
C SER A 351 25.55 -19.48 7.15
N HIS A 352 24.55 -18.59 7.13
CA HIS A 352 23.12 -18.96 7.18
C HIS A 352 22.21 -18.18 6.22
N ILE A 353 22.76 -17.62 5.14
CA ILE A 353 21.94 -16.85 4.20
C ILE A 353 21.01 -17.76 3.40
N LYS A 354 19.73 -17.39 3.33
CA LYS A 354 18.70 -18.10 2.56
C LYS A 354 18.36 -17.39 1.25
N TYR A 355 18.40 -16.05 1.28
CA TYR A 355 18.01 -15.20 0.14
C TYR A 355 19.07 -14.11 -0.12
N PRO A 356 20.18 -14.48 -0.77
CA PRO A 356 21.25 -13.56 -1.12
C PRO A 356 20.90 -12.96 -2.48
N ALA A 357 20.01 -11.98 -2.57
CA ALA A 357 19.69 -11.35 -3.84
C ALA A 357 19.48 -9.85 -3.69
N PHE A 358 20.15 -9.08 -4.56
CA PHE A 358 19.85 -7.66 -4.74
C PHE A 358 18.85 -7.52 -5.89
N LYS A 359 17.57 -7.75 -5.59
CA LYS A 359 16.50 -7.88 -6.61
C LYS A 359 16.52 -6.73 -7.64
N ASN A 360 16.77 -5.51 -7.19
CA ASN A 360 16.68 -4.31 -8.01
C ASN A 360 18.03 -3.77 -8.52
N LEU A 361 19.16 -4.42 -8.16
CA LEU A 361 20.49 -3.98 -8.58
C LEU A 361 20.65 -4.18 -10.09
N ARG A 362 20.82 -3.08 -10.81
CA ARG A 362 20.86 -3.01 -12.27
C ARG A 362 22.15 -2.42 -12.82
N LYS A 363 22.98 -1.79 -11.97
CA LYS A 363 24.22 -1.15 -12.38
C LYS A 363 25.29 -1.28 -11.30
N ILE A 364 26.50 -1.66 -11.71
CA ILE A 364 27.71 -1.55 -10.92
C ILE A 364 28.73 -0.83 -11.81
N GLU A 365 29.10 0.38 -11.44
CA GLU A 365 30.05 1.21 -12.16
C GLU A 365 31.36 1.26 -11.37
N VAL A 366 32.43 0.81 -12.03
CA VAL A 366 33.80 0.76 -11.52
C VAL A 366 34.74 1.12 -12.66
N ASN A 367 35.90 1.69 -12.36
CA ASN A 367 36.91 1.98 -13.37
C ASN A 367 37.31 0.70 -14.14
N ASP A 368 37.74 0.84 -15.39
CA ASP A 368 37.88 -0.26 -16.34
C ASP A 368 38.87 -1.34 -15.86
N ASP A 369 39.89 -0.94 -15.11
CA ASP A 369 40.97 -1.81 -14.62
C ASP A 369 40.58 -2.67 -13.40
N MET A 370 39.36 -2.51 -12.87
CA MET A 370 38.95 -3.11 -11.61
C MET A 370 38.11 -4.38 -11.74
N SER A 371 38.43 -5.38 -10.90
CA SER A 371 37.61 -6.56 -10.68
C SER A 371 36.63 -6.31 -9.53
N VAL A 372 35.37 -6.74 -9.68
CA VAL A 372 34.41 -6.72 -8.56
C VAL A 372 34.67 -7.97 -7.71
N VAL A 373 35.42 -7.79 -6.62
CA VAL A 373 35.85 -8.93 -5.78
C VAL A 373 34.78 -9.29 -4.75
N ILE A 374 33.96 -10.29 -5.05
CA ILE A 374 32.96 -10.82 -4.10
C ILE A 374 33.54 -12.03 -3.37
N ARG A 375 33.98 -11.86 -2.13
CA ARG A 375 34.59 -12.93 -1.32
C ARG A 375 33.59 -13.75 -0.51
N VAL A 376 32.79 -14.59 -1.15
CA VAL A 376 31.75 -15.39 -0.47
C VAL A 376 32.31 -16.57 0.32
N HIS A 377 32.22 -16.51 1.66
CA HIS A 377 32.71 -17.56 2.57
C HIS A 377 31.61 -18.56 2.99
N THR A 378 30.92 -19.19 2.03
CA THR A 378 29.69 -19.98 2.31
C THR A 378 29.44 -21.07 1.25
N ASP A 379 28.45 -21.94 1.51
CA ASP A 379 28.00 -22.97 0.56
C ASP A 379 27.49 -22.36 -0.77
N LEU A 380 28.01 -22.88 -1.88
CA LEU A 380 27.85 -22.39 -3.25
C LEU A 380 26.41 -22.26 -3.79
N PRO A 381 25.44 -23.15 -3.50
CA PRO A 381 24.18 -23.16 -4.23
C PRO A 381 23.35 -21.88 -4.04
N VAL A 382 23.42 -21.28 -2.84
CA VAL A 382 22.60 -20.12 -2.50
C VAL A 382 23.06 -18.86 -3.25
N PHE A 383 24.36 -18.73 -3.52
CA PHE A 383 24.94 -17.54 -4.14
C PHE A 383 25.01 -17.58 -5.67
N GLU A 384 24.60 -18.68 -6.32
CA GLU A 384 24.67 -18.79 -7.78
C GLU A 384 23.82 -17.72 -8.50
N GLY A 385 22.70 -17.32 -7.90
CA GLY A 385 21.87 -16.22 -8.40
C GLY A 385 22.60 -14.87 -8.39
N ILE A 386 23.20 -14.50 -7.24
CA ILE A 386 24.05 -13.30 -7.13
C ILE A 386 25.24 -13.39 -8.07
N ARG A 387 25.87 -14.57 -8.19
CA ARG A 387 27.02 -14.76 -9.06
C ARG A 387 26.70 -14.37 -10.50
N LYS A 388 25.62 -14.94 -11.05
CA LYS A 388 25.16 -14.63 -12.40
C LYS A 388 24.77 -13.17 -12.56
N GLN A 389 24.08 -12.60 -11.57
CA GLN A 389 23.70 -11.18 -11.58
C GLN A 389 24.93 -10.28 -11.66
N PHE A 390 25.90 -10.46 -10.76
CA PHE A 390 27.10 -9.61 -10.71
C PHE A 390 28.01 -9.82 -11.91
N GLN A 391 28.20 -11.06 -12.37
CA GLN A 391 28.92 -11.33 -13.62
C GLN A 391 28.26 -10.59 -14.80
N LYS A 392 26.93 -10.61 -14.91
CA LYS A 392 26.22 -9.85 -15.95
C LYS A 392 26.44 -8.34 -15.81
N LEU A 393 26.26 -7.78 -14.61
CA LEU A 393 26.40 -6.34 -14.36
C LEU A 393 27.83 -5.82 -14.58
N THR A 394 28.83 -6.68 -14.38
CA THR A 394 30.25 -6.31 -14.42
C THR A 394 30.97 -6.79 -15.68
N LYS A 395 30.23 -7.32 -16.67
CA LYS A 395 30.79 -7.91 -17.91
C LYS A 395 31.83 -9.00 -17.61
N ASN A 396 31.52 -9.91 -16.68
CA ASN A 396 32.35 -11.01 -16.18
C ASN A 396 33.62 -10.60 -15.41
N ARG A 397 33.75 -9.34 -14.99
CA ARG A 397 34.85 -8.89 -14.12
C ARG A 397 34.66 -9.26 -12.64
N ALA A 398 33.50 -9.77 -12.25
CA ALA A 398 33.24 -10.21 -10.89
C ALA A 398 33.99 -11.51 -10.55
N TYR A 399 34.82 -11.48 -9.50
CA TYR A 399 35.60 -12.62 -9.01
C TYR A 399 35.00 -13.17 -7.72
N PHE A 400 34.86 -14.49 -7.64
CA PHE A 400 34.28 -15.21 -6.50
C PHE A 400 35.31 -16.13 -5.88
N THR A 401 35.67 -15.87 -4.61
CA THR A 401 36.48 -16.80 -3.81
C THR A 401 35.60 -17.55 -2.84
N TYR A 402 35.68 -18.88 -2.85
CA TYR A 402 35.04 -19.73 -1.86
C TYR A 402 36.10 -20.27 -0.91
N LYS A 403 35.84 -20.26 0.41
CA LYS A 403 36.62 -21.14 1.30
C LYS A 403 36.21 -22.56 0.98
N THR A 404 37.09 -23.31 0.31
CA THR A 404 37.00 -24.76 0.31
C THR A 404 37.02 -25.17 1.77
N GLN A 405 35.96 -25.81 2.28
CA GLN A 405 36.09 -26.53 3.54
C GLN A 405 37.18 -27.58 3.29
N THR A 406 38.43 -27.28 3.64
CA THR A 406 39.41 -28.31 3.94
C THR A 406 38.75 -29.12 5.02
N LYS A 407 38.18 -30.27 4.65
CA LYS A 407 37.87 -31.33 5.60
C LYS A 407 39.15 -31.52 6.37
N THR A 408 39.19 -31.02 7.60
CA THR A 408 40.19 -31.45 8.56
C THR A 408 39.94 -32.94 8.67
N GLU A 409 40.76 -33.75 8.00
CA GLU A 409 40.84 -35.17 8.30
C GLU A 409 41.17 -35.23 9.78
N GLU A 410 40.18 -35.58 10.60
CA GLU A 410 40.41 -36.04 11.96
C GLU A 410 41.41 -37.19 11.86
N THR A 411 42.68 -36.88 12.03
CA THR A 411 43.69 -37.89 12.27
C THR A 411 43.29 -38.54 13.57
N LYS A 412 42.76 -39.77 13.47
CA LYS A 412 42.42 -40.62 14.61
C LYS A 412 43.57 -40.55 15.63
N PRO A 413 43.33 -40.15 16.88
CA PRO A 413 44.34 -40.31 17.91
C PRO A 413 44.62 -41.81 18.08
N GLU A 414 45.87 -42.22 17.85
CA GLU A 414 46.37 -43.55 18.19
C GLU A 414 46.20 -43.78 19.69
N THR A 415 45.42 -44.80 20.00
CA THR A 415 45.12 -45.27 21.34
C THR A 415 46.39 -45.85 21.99
N ILE A 416 47.02 -45.11 22.91
CA ILE A 416 47.94 -45.70 23.90
C ILE A 416 47.17 -45.88 25.20
N GLN A 417 46.81 -47.14 25.49
CA GLN A 417 46.26 -47.55 26.77
C GLN A 417 47.34 -47.48 27.87
N LYS A 418 47.02 -46.78 28.97
CA LYS A 418 47.45 -47.18 30.33
C LYS A 418 46.42 -46.70 31.38
N PRO A 419 46.18 -47.47 32.45
CA PRO A 419 45.03 -47.28 33.32
C PRO A 419 45.38 -46.39 34.53
N MET A 420 44.50 -45.44 34.88
CA MET A 420 44.49 -44.86 36.22
C MET A 420 43.05 -44.69 36.77
N LYS A 421 42.88 -45.35 37.92
CA LYS A 421 41.90 -45.19 39.01
C LYS A 421 40.70 -44.26 38.81
N LYS A 422 39.52 -44.89 38.89
CA LYS A 422 38.23 -44.30 39.26
C LYS A 422 38.36 -43.52 40.58
N MET A 423 37.94 -42.26 40.57
CA MET A 423 37.44 -41.55 41.74
C MET A 423 35.99 -41.17 41.43
N LEU A 424 35.06 -41.76 42.18
CA LEU A 424 33.63 -41.44 42.10
C LEU A 424 33.41 -40.02 42.63
N ILE A 425 32.70 -39.21 41.85
CA ILE A 425 31.89 -38.12 42.37
C ILE A 425 30.49 -38.35 41.81
N GLU A 426 29.56 -38.73 42.69
CA GLU A 426 28.14 -38.82 42.42
C GLU A 426 27.56 -37.40 42.33
N ASP A 427 27.00 -37.05 41.17
CA ASP A 427 26.17 -35.85 41.03
C ASP A 427 24.70 -36.28 40.96
N ASN A 428 24.01 -36.08 42.08
CA ASN A 428 22.57 -36.22 42.20
C ASN A 428 21.90 -34.89 41.85
N THR A 429 21.35 -34.76 40.65
CA THR A 429 20.32 -33.74 40.38
C THR A 429 19.10 -34.37 39.73
N LYS A 430 18.10 -34.57 40.57
CA LYS A 430 16.74 -34.99 40.25
C LYS A 430 15.97 -33.76 39.75
N TYR A 431 15.37 -33.87 38.57
CA TYR A 431 14.54 -32.84 37.95
C TYR A 431 13.14 -32.89 38.56
N ASP A 432 12.73 -31.86 39.32
CA ASP A 432 11.36 -31.73 39.83
C ASP A 432 10.58 -30.71 38.99
N ARG A 433 9.55 -31.21 38.31
CA ARG A 433 8.54 -30.42 37.63
C ARG A 433 7.39 -30.23 38.61
N THR A 434 7.28 -29.07 39.26
CA THR A 434 5.97 -28.49 39.60
C THR A 434 6.07 -27.04 40.11
N ARG A 435 5.03 -26.27 39.75
CA ARG A 435 4.58 -24.98 40.28
C ARG A 435 5.26 -23.71 39.79
N GLY A 436 4.49 -23.00 38.96
CA GLY A 436 4.67 -21.57 38.72
C GLY A 436 4.45 -20.75 39.98
N ARG A 437 5.42 -19.89 40.28
CA ARG A 437 5.26 -18.60 40.96
C ARG A 437 6.54 -17.79 40.74
N ARG A 438 6.40 -16.63 40.10
CA ARG A 438 7.46 -15.60 40.09
C ARG A 438 7.58 -15.04 41.50
N VAL A 439 8.77 -15.16 42.10
CA VAL A 439 9.16 -14.37 43.27
C VAL A 439 10.34 -13.50 42.83
N MET A 440 10.16 -12.18 42.88
CA MET A 440 11.24 -11.22 42.67
C MET A 440 12.30 -11.38 43.75
N LYS A 441 13.53 -11.73 43.36
CA LYS A 441 14.71 -11.64 44.24
C LYS A 441 15.36 -10.27 44.06
N LYS A 442 15.33 -9.47 45.14
CA LYS A 442 16.10 -8.24 45.29
C LYS A 442 17.59 -8.53 45.11
N MET A 443 18.22 -7.84 44.17
CA MET A 443 19.66 -7.83 43.99
C MET A 443 20.29 -6.91 45.06
N LYS A 444 21.16 -7.47 45.90
CA LYS A 444 22.05 -6.72 46.80
C LYS A 444 23.37 -6.53 46.08
N ILE A 445 23.70 -5.27 45.74
CA ILE A 445 25.03 -4.88 45.27
C ILE A 445 25.93 -4.78 46.51
N LYS A 446 27.05 -5.52 46.51
CA LYS A 446 28.17 -5.28 47.42
C LYS A 446 29.20 -4.45 46.65
N SER A 447 29.50 -3.27 47.18
CA SER A 447 30.60 -2.40 46.77
C SER A 447 31.91 -2.92 47.36
N ASP A 448 32.88 -3.23 46.51
CA ASP A 448 34.25 -3.48 46.96
C ASP A 448 35.01 -2.16 47.12
N LYS A 449 35.83 -2.16 48.18
CA LYS A 449 36.62 -1.06 48.70
C LYS A 449 37.79 -0.74 47.77
N LEU A 450 38.00 0.55 47.52
CA LEU A 450 39.31 1.12 47.18
C LEU A 450 40.16 1.20 48.47
N VAL A 451 41.42 0.81 48.35
CA VAL A 451 42.50 1.06 49.33
C VAL A 451 43.49 1.98 48.63
N ASP A 452 44.03 2.92 49.42
CA ASP A 452 44.88 4.07 49.09
C ASP A 452 45.99 3.86 48.06
#